data_AF-A0A1I1AH53-F1
#
_entry.id   AF-A0A1I1AH53-F1
#
_cell.length_a   1.000
_cell.length_b   1.000
_cell.length_c   1.000
_cell.angle_alpha   90.00
_cell.angle_beta   90.00
_cell.angle_gamma   90.00
#
_symmetry.space_group_name_H-M   'P 1'
#
loop_
_entity.id
_entity.type
_entity.pdbx_description
1 polymer ?
#
loop_
_entity_poly.entity_id
_entity_poly.type
_entity_poly.pdbx_seq_one_letter_code
_entity_poly.pdbx_strand_id
1 'polypeptide(L)'
;MKSIKKLLSLLLVFTMVMSMGLTALAAGTQTQTDTTTKTVTIFIHKRGPEGKIILSGPIDVTVESGTTLYAAVKKLGDYKPIFKTGKYDGETYKYLTSMLVGGNIYSSVSKTTVDGDHGHYEGWDWEYYTGIKAEGQDYAKTPMSYGQVYMSSFVVTDDLYVDLDYAYNSFDW
;
A
#
# COMPACT_ATOMS: atom_id res chain seq x y z
N MET A 1 39.44 -13.41 61.68
CA MET A 1 39.63 -12.79 60.34
C MET A 1 38.98 -13.60 59.21
N LYS A 2 37.65 -13.86 59.25
CA LYS A 2 36.96 -14.63 58.19
C LYS A 2 35.51 -14.18 57.86
N SER A 3 35.09 -12.97 58.26
CA SER A 3 33.68 -12.57 58.12
C SER A 3 33.43 -11.19 57.46
N ILE A 4 34.47 -10.48 56.99
CA ILE A 4 34.33 -9.09 56.48
C ILE A 4 34.38 -9.01 54.94
N LYS A 5 34.57 -10.12 54.22
CA LYS A 5 34.66 -10.12 52.74
C LYS A 5 33.35 -10.43 52.00
N LYS A 6 32.25 -10.77 52.70
CA LYS A 6 30.96 -11.08 52.05
C LYS A 6 29.93 -9.95 52.07
N LEU A 7 30.15 -8.88 52.84
CA LEU A 7 29.22 -7.74 52.91
C LEU A 7 29.46 -6.68 51.80
N LEU A 8 30.66 -6.61 51.22
CA LEU A 8 30.96 -5.63 50.16
C LEU A 8 30.40 -6.01 48.78
N SER A 9 30.10 -7.30 48.53
CA SER A 9 29.65 -7.76 47.21
C SER A 9 28.14 -7.68 47.02
N LEU A 10 27.35 -7.52 48.09
CA LEU A 10 25.89 -7.36 47.99
C LEU A 10 25.47 -5.89 47.86
N LEU A 11 26.28 -4.96 48.39
CA LEU A 11 26.04 -3.51 48.29
C LEU A 11 26.34 -2.94 46.89
N LEU A 12 27.19 -3.62 46.11
CA LEU A 12 27.52 -3.20 44.74
C LEU A 12 26.47 -3.62 43.70
N VAL A 13 25.61 -4.59 44.04
CA VAL A 13 24.56 -5.08 43.13
C VAL A 13 23.25 -4.30 43.34
N PHE A 14 23.06 -3.68 44.51
CA PHE A 14 21.83 -2.94 44.82
C PHE A 14 21.83 -1.47 44.39
N THR A 15 22.98 -0.88 44.06
CA THR A 15 23.07 0.50 43.53
C THR A 15 22.94 0.59 42.01
N MET A 16 22.92 -0.53 41.29
CA MET A 16 22.76 -0.53 39.82
C MET A 16 21.30 -0.59 39.34
N VAL A 17 20.29 -0.67 40.23
CA VAL A 17 18.90 -0.94 39.81
C VAL A 17 17.87 0.12 40.22
N MET A 18 18.21 1.18 40.99
CA MET A 18 17.16 2.07 41.53
C MET A 18 17.38 3.59 41.41
N SER A 19 18.12 4.06 40.41
CA SER A 19 18.14 5.49 40.04
C SER A 19 18.57 5.55 38.58
N MET A 20 17.75 5.84 37.58
CA MET A 20 17.01 7.08 37.40
C MET A 20 15.99 6.85 36.27
N GLY A 21 14.78 6.43 36.64
CA GLY A 21 13.58 6.84 35.92
C GLY A 21 13.05 8.12 36.55
N LEU A 22 12.54 9.04 35.72
CA LEU A 22 12.00 10.39 36.03
C LEU A 22 13.09 11.42 36.41
N THR A 23 13.38 12.48 35.66
CA THR A 23 12.64 13.21 34.63
C THR A 23 13.58 14.09 33.78
N ALA A 24 13.12 14.40 32.57
CA ALA A 24 13.33 15.64 31.83
C ALA A 24 14.58 15.80 30.93
N LEU A 25 14.27 15.68 29.64
CA LEU A 25 14.46 16.70 28.60
C LEU A 25 15.89 17.00 28.11
N ALA A 26 16.06 16.74 26.80
CA ALA A 26 17.07 17.30 25.90
C ALA A 26 18.49 16.68 25.95
N ALA A 27 18.63 15.48 25.37
CA ALA A 27 19.83 15.11 24.60
C ALA A 27 19.57 13.86 23.76
N GLY A 28 18.96 14.07 22.59
CA GLY A 28 19.24 13.30 21.36
C GLY A 28 19.24 11.77 21.44
N THR A 29 18.19 11.14 21.95
CA THR A 29 17.83 9.82 21.39
C THR A 29 17.25 10.09 20.01
N GLN A 30 18.13 10.08 19.02
CA GLN A 30 17.73 9.75 17.66
C GLN A 30 17.23 8.31 17.77
N THR A 31 15.93 8.15 17.98
CA THR A 31 15.23 6.93 17.61
C THR A 31 15.56 6.80 16.13
N GLN A 32 16.58 6.01 15.81
CA GLN A 32 16.75 5.52 14.47
C GLN A 32 15.60 4.53 14.31
N THR A 33 14.42 5.09 14.01
CA THR A 33 13.37 4.35 13.35
C THR A 33 14.05 3.95 12.06
N ASP A 34 14.60 2.74 12.00
CA ASP A 34 14.90 2.10 10.73
C ASP A 34 13.55 2.00 10.03
N THR A 35 13.17 3.08 9.35
CA THR A 35 12.04 3.13 8.44
C THR A 35 12.44 2.22 7.30
N THR A 36 12.20 0.93 7.49
CA THR A 36 12.33 -0.05 6.42
C THR A 36 11.33 0.40 5.38
N THR A 37 11.83 1.00 4.31
CA THR A 37 10.99 1.40 3.19
C THR A 37 10.81 0.21 2.27
N LYS A 38 9.69 0.18 1.55
CA LYS A 38 9.32 -0.84 0.58
C LYS A 38 9.15 -0.17 -0.77
N THR A 39 9.68 -0.78 -1.81
CA THR A 39 9.47 -0.34 -3.20
C THR A 39 8.28 -1.07 -3.77
N VAL A 40 7.36 -0.30 -4.37
CA VAL A 40 6.22 -0.81 -5.11
C VAL A 40 6.37 -0.40 -6.56
N THR A 41 6.38 -1.36 -7.46
CA THR A 41 6.41 -1.11 -8.91
C THR A 41 4.99 -1.11 -9.45
N ILE A 42 4.54 0.04 -9.96
CA ILE A 42 3.18 0.24 -10.42
C ILE A 42 3.15 0.31 -11.96
N PHE A 43 2.22 -0.43 -12.55
CA PHE A 43 1.81 -0.30 -13.94
C PHE A 43 0.37 0.19 -14.01
N ILE A 44 0.09 1.03 -14.99
CA ILE A 44 -1.23 1.57 -15.24
C ILE A 44 -1.67 1.05 -16.61
N HIS A 45 -2.77 0.29 -16.62
CA HIS A 45 -3.31 -0.35 -17.79
C HIS A 45 -4.72 0.15 -18.09
N LYS A 46 -5.12 0.00 -19.36
CA LYS A 46 -6.51 -0.02 -19.77
C LYS A 46 -6.81 -1.38 -20.40
N ARG A 47 -7.89 -2.02 -19.97
CA ARG A 47 -8.40 -3.21 -20.65
C ARG A 47 -9.15 -2.80 -21.93
N GLY A 48 -8.68 -3.32 -23.05
CA GLY A 48 -9.30 -3.18 -24.36
C GLY A 48 -9.78 -4.53 -24.91
N PRO A 49 -10.47 -4.52 -26.06
CA PRO A 49 -10.98 -5.74 -26.70
C PRO A 49 -9.87 -6.72 -27.11
N GLU A 50 -8.66 -6.22 -27.37
CA GLU A 50 -7.49 -7.01 -27.77
C GLU A 50 -6.57 -7.38 -26.57
N GLY A 51 -6.96 -7.02 -25.34
CA GLY A 51 -6.18 -7.27 -24.12
C GLY A 51 -5.82 -5.98 -23.36
N LYS A 52 -4.86 -6.07 -22.44
CA LYS A 52 -4.40 -4.93 -21.63
C LYS A 52 -3.44 -4.05 -22.45
N ILE A 53 -3.69 -2.73 -22.43
CA ILE A 53 -2.84 -1.70 -23.04
C ILE A 53 -2.14 -0.95 -21.92
N ILE A 54 -0.81 -0.87 -21.95
CA ILE A 54 -0.05 -0.04 -21.01
C ILE A 54 -0.33 1.44 -21.31
N LEU A 55 -0.87 2.14 -20.32
CA LEU A 55 -1.00 3.59 -20.35
C LEU A 55 0.24 4.28 -19.77
N SER A 56 0.83 3.69 -18.73
CA SER A 56 2.04 4.19 -18.08
C SER A 56 2.68 3.11 -17.21
N GLY A 57 3.98 3.26 -16.94
CA GLY A 57 4.76 2.36 -16.09
C GLY A 57 5.92 1.67 -16.83
N PRO A 58 6.83 1.02 -16.08
CA PRO A 58 6.83 0.88 -14.62
C PRO A 58 7.09 2.21 -13.89
N ILE A 59 6.41 2.43 -12.76
CA ILE A 59 6.65 3.55 -11.84
C ILE A 59 6.98 2.98 -10.47
N ASP A 60 8.19 3.26 -9.99
CA ASP A 60 8.60 2.84 -8.65
C ASP A 60 8.24 3.91 -7.62
N VAL A 61 7.47 3.50 -6.61
CA VAL A 61 7.15 4.33 -5.45
C VAL A 61 7.69 3.68 -4.18
N THR A 62 8.38 4.47 -3.37
CA THR A 62 8.92 4.01 -2.09
C THR A 62 8.01 4.45 -0.95
N VAL A 63 7.51 3.51 -0.15
CA VAL A 63 6.64 3.76 1.01
C VAL A 63 7.23 3.19 2.30
N GLU A 64 6.74 3.64 3.45
CA GLU A 64 7.12 3.03 4.73
C GLU A 64 6.54 1.60 4.84
N SER A 65 7.27 0.68 5.46
CA SER A 65 6.78 -0.65 5.77
C SER A 65 5.51 -0.60 6.63
N GLY A 66 4.59 -1.53 6.40
CA GLY A 66 3.30 -1.58 7.09
C GLY A 66 2.25 -0.59 6.56
N THR A 67 2.58 0.22 5.55
CA THR A 67 1.60 1.08 4.88
C THR A 67 0.72 0.30 3.91
N THR A 68 -0.44 0.87 3.56
CA THR A 68 -1.39 0.26 2.63
C THR A 68 -1.07 0.63 1.18
N LEU A 69 -1.60 -0.15 0.23
CA LEU A 69 -1.52 0.14 -1.19
C LEU A 69 -2.06 1.55 -1.52
N TYR A 70 -3.05 2.04 -0.77
CA TYR A 70 -3.53 3.42 -0.89
C TYR A 70 -2.43 4.46 -0.70
N ALA A 71 -1.54 4.26 0.28
CA ALA A 71 -0.43 5.17 0.50
C ALA A 71 0.56 5.14 -0.68
N ALA A 72 0.82 3.96 -1.24
CA ALA A 72 1.67 3.81 -2.43
C ALA A 72 1.06 4.47 -3.68
N VAL A 73 -0.22 4.21 -3.96
CA VAL A 73 -0.95 4.86 -5.07
C VAL A 73 -1.02 6.36 -4.86
N LYS A 74 -1.16 6.85 -3.61
CA LYS A 74 -1.13 8.29 -3.32
C LYS A 74 0.22 8.93 -3.68
N LYS A 75 1.33 8.20 -3.50
CA LYS A 75 2.67 8.68 -3.90
C LYS A 75 2.87 8.74 -5.41
N LEU A 76 1.98 8.14 -6.22
CA LEU A 76 2.01 8.39 -7.66
C LEU A 76 1.88 9.88 -7.98
N GLY A 77 1.23 10.67 -7.12
CA GLY A 77 1.00 12.10 -7.38
C GLY A 77 2.28 12.90 -7.60
N ASP A 78 3.39 12.42 -7.05
CA ASP A 78 4.72 13.02 -7.19
C ASP A 78 5.27 12.88 -8.62
N TYR A 79 4.78 11.90 -9.40
CA TYR A 79 5.19 11.62 -10.78
C TYR A 79 4.30 12.28 -11.85
N LYS A 80 3.44 13.23 -11.43
CA LYS A 80 2.44 13.93 -12.25
C LYS A 80 1.21 13.18 -12.81
N PRO A 81 0.83 11.93 -12.45
CA PRO A 81 -0.55 11.51 -12.58
C PRO A 81 -1.41 12.24 -11.55
N ILE A 82 -2.46 12.91 -12.03
CA ILE A 82 -3.47 13.53 -11.16
C ILE A 82 -4.58 12.51 -10.98
N PHE A 83 -4.75 11.99 -9.77
CA PHE A 83 -5.87 11.08 -9.45
C PHE A 83 -6.80 11.69 -8.41
N LYS A 84 -8.04 11.21 -8.45
CA LYS A 84 -9.04 11.44 -7.41
C LYS A 84 -9.45 10.11 -6.82
N THR A 85 -9.74 10.12 -5.53
CA THR A 85 -10.20 8.94 -4.80
C THR A 85 -11.57 9.22 -4.20
N GLY A 86 -12.45 8.23 -4.24
CA GLY A 86 -13.73 8.22 -3.55
C GLY A 86 -13.67 7.36 -2.29
N LYS A 87 -14.80 7.31 -1.60
CA LYS A 87 -15.11 6.35 -0.53
C LYS A 87 -16.51 5.84 -0.77
N TYR A 88 -16.77 4.58 -0.44
CA TYR A 88 -18.15 4.11 -0.35
C TYR A 88 -18.76 4.65 0.95
N ASP A 89 -20.04 5.00 0.91
CA ASP A 89 -20.74 5.52 2.08
C ASP A 89 -20.76 4.49 3.21
N GLY A 90 -20.36 4.92 4.41
CA GLY A 90 -20.26 4.04 5.57
C GLY A 90 -19.04 3.12 5.58
N GLU A 91 -18.18 3.17 4.56
CA GLU A 91 -17.01 2.29 4.46
C GLU A 91 -15.67 3.01 4.71
N THR A 92 -14.72 2.25 5.25
CA THR A 92 -13.31 2.68 5.36
C THR A 92 -12.58 2.54 4.01
N TYR A 93 -13.18 1.83 3.05
CA TYR A 93 -12.58 1.54 1.76
C TYR A 93 -12.61 2.76 0.82
N LYS A 94 -11.42 3.09 0.33
CA LYS A 94 -11.17 4.08 -0.73
C LYS A 94 -10.91 3.38 -2.04
N TYR A 95 -11.44 3.96 -3.10
CA TYR A 95 -11.23 3.54 -4.48
C TYR A 95 -10.80 4.76 -5.32
N LEU A 96 -10.15 4.52 -6.46
CA LEU A 96 -9.86 5.55 -7.45
C LEU A 96 -11.14 5.90 -8.21
N THR A 97 -11.51 7.19 -8.24
CA THR A 97 -12.63 7.69 -9.04
C THR A 97 -12.17 8.24 -10.38
N SER A 98 -10.92 8.68 -10.50
CA SER A 98 -10.33 9.07 -11.78
C SER A 98 -8.81 9.13 -11.71
N MET A 99 -8.15 8.98 -12.85
CA MET A 99 -6.72 9.24 -13.03
C MET A 99 -6.44 9.91 -14.37
N LEU A 100 -5.61 10.95 -14.37
CA LEU A 100 -5.04 11.58 -15.55
C LEU A 100 -3.73 10.86 -15.92
N VAL A 101 -3.70 10.24 -17.10
CA VAL A 101 -2.55 9.49 -17.60
C VAL A 101 -2.29 9.91 -19.04
N GLY A 102 -1.08 10.38 -19.34
CA GLY A 102 -0.71 10.82 -20.68
C GLY A 102 -1.64 11.89 -21.27
N GLY A 103 -2.19 12.79 -20.44
CA GLY A 103 -3.13 13.84 -20.86
C GLY A 103 -4.60 13.41 -20.97
N ASN A 104 -4.92 12.12 -20.77
CA ASN A 104 -6.28 11.61 -20.82
C ASN A 104 -6.80 11.28 -19.41
N ILE A 105 -8.04 11.69 -19.11
CA ILE A 105 -8.70 11.38 -17.84
C ILE A 105 -9.50 10.09 -18.00
N TYR A 106 -9.23 9.11 -17.14
CA TYR A 106 -9.94 7.84 -17.04
C TYR A 106 -10.75 7.86 -15.75
N SER A 107 -12.05 8.10 -15.87
CA SER A 107 -12.97 8.24 -14.73
C SER A 107 -13.81 6.99 -14.56
N SER A 108 -14.00 6.57 -13.31
CA SER A 108 -14.99 5.56 -12.95
C SER A 108 -16.39 6.02 -13.35
N VAL A 109 -17.06 5.22 -14.16
CA VAL A 109 -18.44 5.44 -14.60
C VAL A 109 -19.15 4.10 -14.57
N SER A 110 -19.95 3.88 -13.54
CA SER A 110 -20.69 2.65 -13.34
C SER A 110 -22.13 2.91 -12.92
N LYS A 111 -22.96 1.90 -13.14
CA LYS A 111 -24.37 1.89 -12.81
C LYS A 111 -24.72 0.53 -12.19
N THR A 112 -25.52 0.60 -11.14
CA THR A 112 -26.13 -0.56 -10.51
C THR A 112 -27.64 -0.46 -10.65
N THR A 113 -28.27 -1.54 -11.12
CA THR A 113 -29.72 -1.72 -11.09
C THR A 113 -30.06 -2.91 -10.22
N VAL A 114 -31.10 -2.79 -9.37
CA VAL A 114 -31.54 -3.85 -8.47
C VAL A 114 -33.03 -4.08 -8.68
N ASP A 115 -33.42 -5.34 -8.89
CA ASP A 115 -34.80 -5.80 -9.01
C ASP A 115 -35.02 -7.05 -8.12
N GLY A 116 -35.58 -6.83 -6.94
CA GLY A 116 -35.72 -7.87 -5.92
C GLY A 116 -34.34 -8.37 -5.44
N ASP A 117 -34.15 -9.69 -5.53
CA ASP A 117 -32.89 -10.35 -5.15
C ASP A 117 -31.87 -10.39 -6.29
N HIS A 118 -32.22 -9.90 -7.49
CA HIS A 118 -31.30 -9.79 -8.61
C HIS A 118 -30.73 -8.38 -8.71
N GLY A 119 -29.41 -8.30 -8.89
CA GLY A 119 -28.73 -7.05 -9.21
C GLY A 119 -27.91 -7.19 -10.48
N HIS A 120 -27.81 -6.09 -11.22
CA HIS A 120 -26.91 -5.95 -12.35
C HIS A 120 -25.99 -4.77 -12.14
N TYR A 121 -24.70 -4.99 -12.36
CA TYR A 121 -23.67 -3.96 -12.37
C TYR A 121 -23.09 -3.89 -13.78
N GLU A 122 -22.92 -2.67 -14.28
CA GLU A 122 -22.14 -2.39 -15.48
C GLU A 122 -21.35 -1.09 -15.35
N GLY A 123 -20.11 -1.07 -15.84
CA GLY A 123 -19.34 0.17 -15.83
C GLY A 123 -17.85 -0.01 -16.01
N TRP A 124 -17.20 1.14 -16.26
CA TRP A 124 -15.75 1.28 -16.25
C TRP A 124 -15.28 1.65 -14.86
N ASP A 125 -14.38 0.86 -14.29
CA ASP A 125 -13.83 1.08 -12.97
C ASP A 125 -12.34 0.70 -12.89
N TRP A 126 -11.70 1.15 -11.80
CA TRP A 126 -10.30 0.82 -11.51
C TRP A 126 -10.21 -0.45 -10.68
N GLU A 127 -9.55 -1.46 -11.24
CA GLU A 127 -9.20 -2.71 -10.58
C GLU A 127 -7.74 -2.68 -10.11
N TYR A 128 -7.47 -3.32 -8.98
CA TYR A 128 -6.14 -3.38 -8.38
C TYR A 128 -5.73 -4.84 -8.30
N TYR A 129 -4.71 -5.21 -9.08
CA TYR A 129 -4.13 -6.55 -9.01
C TYR A 129 -2.71 -6.43 -8.47
N THR A 130 -2.34 -7.31 -7.56
CA THR A 130 -1.00 -7.32 -6.97
C THR A 130 -0.30 -8.62 -7.26
N GLY A 131 1.00 -8.57 -7.50
CA GLY A 131 1.85 -9.75 -7.67
C GLY A 131 3.23 -9.52 -7.08
N ILE A 132 4.03 -10.58 -7.05
CA ILE A 132 5.45 -10.52 -6.68
C ILE A 132 6.27 -10.70 -7.95
N LYS A 133 7.36 -9.95 -8.07
CA LYS A 133 8.31 -10.11 -9.18
C LYS A 133 8.92 -11.51 -9.18
N ALA A 134 8.49 -12.35 -10.12
CA ALA A 134 9.22 -13.52 -10.55
C ALA A 134 10.42 -13.08 -11.41
N GLU A 135 11.57 -13.69 -11.14
CA GLU A 135 12.79 -13.44 -11.89
C GLU A 135 12.59 -13.79 -13.38
N GLY A 136 12.99 -12.89 -14.28
CA GLY A 136 12.90 -13.10 -15.73
C GLY A 136 11.55 -12.82 -16.39
N GLN A 137 10.51 -12.43 -15.64
CA GLN A 137 9.24 -12.01 -16.25
C GLN A 137 9.27 -10.55 -16.72
N ASP A 138 8.89 -10.35 -17.99
CA ASP A 138 8.59 -9.04 -18.56
C ASP A 138 7.12 -8.69 -18.24
N TYR A 139 6.91 -8.08 -17.07
CA TYR A 139 5.61 -7.66 -16.58
C TYR A 139 4.92 -6.60 -17.44
N ALA A 140 5.66 -5.93 -18.33
CA ALA A 140 5.05 -5.06 -19.33
C ALA A 140 4.34 -5.86 -20.44
N LYS A 141 4.65 -7.13 -20.61
CA LYS A 141 4.06 -8.00 -21.66
C LYS A 141 3.22 -9.14 -21.11
N THR A 142 3.38 -9.47 -19.83
CA THR A 142 2.64 -10.55 -19.17
C THR A 142 1.80 -9.94 -18.06
N PRO A 143 0.50 -9.67 -18.30
CA PRO A 143 -0.40 -9.19 -17.27
C PRO A 143 -0.33 -10.06 -16.02
N MET A 144 -0.23 -9.44 -14.85
CA MET A 144 -0.36 -10.20 -13.61
C MET A 144 -1.82 -10.58 -13.41
N SER A 145 -2.07 -11.83 -13.06
CA SER A 145 -3.39 -12.37 -12.75
C SER A 145 -3.44 -12.97 -11.34
N TYR A 146 -2.76 -12.33 -10.39
CA TYR A 146 -2.93 -12.59 -8.97
C TYR A 146 -4.07 -11.73 -8.42
N GLY A 147 -4.74 -12.22 -7.37
CA GLY A 147 -6.08 -11.79 -6.95
C GLY A 147 -6.29 -10.28 -6.85
N GLN A 148 -7.49 -9.83 -7.22
CA GLN A 148 -7.91 -8.44 -7.02
C GLN A 148 -7.86 -8.10 -5.53
N VAL A 149 -7.33 -6.93 -5.20
CA VAL A 149 -7.19 -6.46 -3.82
C VAL A 149 -7.91 -5.14 -3.61
N TYR A 150 -8.23 -4.84 -2.34
CA TYR A 150 -8.72 -3.53 -1.96
C TYR A 150 -7.54 -2.65 -1.54
N MET A 151 -7.35 -1.55 -2.28
CA MET A 151 -6.26 -0.60 -2.06
C MET A 151 -6.15 -0.10 -0.61
N SER A 152 -7.27 -0.01 0.11
CA SER A 152 -7.31 0.55 1.46
C SER A 152 -6.96 -0.44 2.57
N SER A 153 -7.02 -1.75 2.32
CA SER A 153 -6.71 -2.79 3.32
C SER A 153 -5.49 -3.63 2.98
N PHE A 154 -5.06 -3.64 1.71
CA PHE A 154 -3.87 -4.37 1.30
C PHE A 154 -2.61 -3.69 1.83
N VAL A 155 -1.83 -4.40 2.66
CA VAL A 155 -0.55 -3.92 3.21
C VAL A 155 0.57 -4.22 2.22
N VAL A 156 1.41 -3.24 1.95
CA VAL A 156 2.54 -3.36 1.02
C VAL A 156 3.58 -4.34 1.56
N THR A 157 4.01 -5.26 0.71
CA THR A 157 5.11 -6.21 0.96
C THR A 157 6.35 -5.84 0.15
N ASP A 158 7.46 -6.57 0.36
CA ASP A 158 8.65 -6.44 -0.48
C ASP A 158 8.37 -6.84 -1.94
N ASP A 159 9.05 -6.15 -2.86
CA ASP A 159 9.02 -6.39 -4.31
C ASP A 159 7.60 -6.52 -4.88
N LEU A 160 6.69 -5.69 -4.34
CA LEU A 160 5.29 -5.67 -4.73
C LEU A 160 5.13 -5.02 -6.09
N TYR A 161 4.50 -5.75 -6.99
CA TYR A 161 4.03 -5.24 -8.27
C TYR A 161 2.54 -4.96 -8.18
N VAL A 162 2.09 -3.87 -8.80
CA VAL A 162 0.70 -3.46 -8.81
C VAL A 162 0.28 -3.13 -10.24
N ASP A 163 -0.77 -3.79 -10.72
CA ASP A 163 -1.51 -3.41 -11.91
C ASP A 163 -2.73 -2.59 -11.49
N LEU A 164 -2.73 -1.30 -11.84
CA LEU A 164 -3.91 -0.45 -11.81
C LEU A 164 -4.59 -0.56 -13.17
N ASP A 165 -5.64 -1.38 -13.26
CA ASP A 165 -6.29 -1.71 -14.51
C ASP A 165 -7.63 -0.96 -14.64
N TYR A 166 -7.74 -0.08 -15.63
CA TYR A 166 -9.02 0.56 -15.96
C TYR A 166 -9.80 -0.35 -16.90
N ALA A 167 -10.84 -1.00 -16.37
CA ALA A 167 -11.55 -2.08 -17.04
C ALA A 167 -13.07 -1.87 -17.02
N TYR A 168 -13.73 -2.33 -18.07
CA TYR A 168 -15.19 -2.47 -18.09
C TYR A 168 -15.57 -3.82 -17.52
N ASN A 169 -16.51 -3.81 -16.58
CA ASN A 169 -17.12 -5.00 -16.00
C ASN A 169 -18.63 -4.95 -16.18
N SER A 170 -19.23 -6.10 -16.39
CA SER A 170 -20.67 -6.30 -16.45
C SER A 170 -21.00 -7.66 -15.86
N PHE A 171 -21.79 -7.71 -14.79
CA PHE A 171 -22.17 -8.96 -14.14
C PHE A 171 -23.50 -8.83 -13.38
N ASP A 172 -24.17 -9.98 -13.26
CA ASP A 172 -25.36 -10.16 -12.43
C ASP A 172 -24.99 -10.85 -11.10
N TRP A 173 -25.74 -10.58 -10.04
CA TRP A 173 -25.72 -11.33 -8.79
C TRP A 173 -27.13 -11.62 -8.27
#